data_AF-A0A257CUC2-F1
#
_entry.id   AF-A0A257CUC2-F1
#
_cell.length_a   1.000
_cell.length_b   1.000
_cell.length_c   1.000
_cell.angle_alpha   90.00
_cell.angle_beta   90.00
_cell.angle_gamma   90.00
#
_symmetry.space_group_name_H-M   'P 1'
#
loop_
_entity.id
_entity.type
_entity.pdbx_description
1 polymer ?
#
loop_
_entity_poly.entity_id
_entity_poly.type
_entity_poly.pdbx_seq_one_letter_code
_entity_poly.pdbx_strand_id
1 'polypeptide(L)'
;MHNFAQFVADPKLTLGGVRSFRYSPYYDPYVDQLIAKRRHVESADPGALYRMFAIPRFDAFITNPILYLYYVKQLKLPAPARVEDWDPGGATPSGLVLGKRSFTKAQSAQWGALIHKMLADGSIQKITVKHMGAELGAKAVYRAPAVPEAAVPQ
;
A
#
# COMPACT_ATOMS: atom_id res chain seq x y z
N MET A 1 -14.49 -0.67 18.35
CA MET A 1 -13.14 -1.10 17.95
C MET A 1 -12.33 0.12 17.62
N HIS A 2 -11.17 0.26 18.27
CA HIS A 2 -10.36 1.48 18.31
C HIS A 2 -8.91 1.28 17.82
N ASN A 3 -8.48 0.03 17.56
CA ASN A 3 -7.15 -0.28 17.00
C ASN A 3 -7.12 -1.69 16.40
N PHE A 4 -6.03 -2.02 15.69
CA PHE A 4 -5.86 -3.33 15.04
C PHE A 4 -5.67 -4.48 16.04
N ALA A 5 -5.10 -4.22 17.21
CA ALA A 5 -4.92 -5.24 18.25
C ALA A 5 -6.29 -5.77 18.75
N GLN A 6 -7.29 -4.90 18.92
CA GLN A 6 -8.65 -5.30 19.27
C GLN A 6 -9.31 -6.15 18.17
N PHE A 7 -9.05 -5.84 16.89
CA PHE A 7 -9.50 -6.66 15.77
C PHE A 7 -8.95 -8.08 15.85
N VAL A 8 -7.64 -8.21 16.10
CA VAL A 8 -6.96 -9.51 16.20
C VAL A 8 -7.44 -10.31 17.42
N ALA A 9 -7.76 -9.62 18.53
CA ALA A 9 -8.23 -10.24 19.76
C ALA A 9 -9.64 -10.84 19.65
N ASP A 10 -10.53 -10.26 18.85
CA ASP A 10 -11.89 -10.80 18.65
C ASP A 10 -11.83 -12.06 17.78
N PRO A 11 -12.16 -13.27 18.27
CA PRO A 11 -12.02 -14.51 17.51
C PRO A 11 -12.97 -14.63 16.30
N LYS A 12 -14.01 -13.80 16.21
CA LYS A 12 -15.03 -13.91 15.16
C LYS A 12 -14.64 -13.21 13.87
N LEU A 13 -13.68 -12.28 13.93
CA LEU A 13 -13.34 -11.44 12.78
C LEU A 13 -12.33 -12.11 11.85
N THR A 14 -12.37 -11.78 10.58
CA THR A 14 -11.49 -12.35 9.57
C THR A 14 -10.95 -11.24 8.67
N LEU A 15 -9.69 -11.39 8.26
CA LEU A 15 -9.01 -10.42 7.42
C LEU A 15 -8.83 -10.98 6.01
N GLY A 16 -9.25 -10.26 4.99
CA GLY A 16 -8.90 -10.53 3.60
C GLY A 16 -7.55 -9.94 3.22
N GLY A 17 -6.82 -10.60 2.34
CA GLY A 17 -5.58 -10.05 1.79
C GLY A 17 -5.13 -10.73 0.50
N VAL A 18 -4.28 -10.04 -0.26
CA VAL A 18 -3.63 -10.63 -1.44
C VAL A 18 -2.44 -11.47 -0.96
N ARG A 19 -2.28 -12.66 -1.53
CA ARG A 19 -1.19 -13.57 -1.20
C ARG A 19 0.17 -12.87 -1.28
N SER A 20 1.02 -13.09 -0.27
CA SER A 20 2.39 -12.55 -0.17
C SER A 20 2.50 -11.02 -0.16
N PHE A 21 1.39 -10.29 0.01
CA PHE A 21 1.43 -8.84 0.17
C PHE A 21 1.90 -8.45 1.57
N ARG A 22 2.70 -7.38 1.65
CA ARG A 22 3.15 -6.77 2.91
C ARG A 22 2.61 -5.36 2.98
N TYR A 23 2.22 -4.93 4.16
CA TYR A 23 1.49 -3.68 4.36
C TYR A 23 2.39 -2.62 4.96
N SER A 24 2.84 -2.87 6.18
CA SER A 24 3.74 -2.01 6.91
C SER A 24 4.35 -2.76 8.09
N PRO A 25 5.48 -2.30 8.66
CA PRO A 25 6.03 -2.87 9.88
C PRO A 25 5.05 -2.92 11.05
N TYR A 26 4.05 -2.02 11.08
CA TYR A 26 3.00 -2.01 12.09
C TYR A 26 1.97 -3.13 11.88
N TYR A 27 1.42 -3.26 10.67
CA TYR A 27 0.35 -4.24 10.40
C TYR A 27 0.87 -5.66 10.24
N ASP A 28 2.06 -5.85 9.67
CA ASP A 28 2.55 -7.17 9.26
C ASP A 28 2.58 -8.20 10.41
N PRO A 29 3.07 -7.89 11.63
CA PRO A 29 3.08 -8.85 12.73
C PRO A 29 1.68 -9.31 13.15
N TYR A 30 0.67 -8.44 13.01
CA TYR A 30 -0.72 -8.78 13.31
C TYR A 30 -1.36 -9.64 12.21
N VAL A 31 -1.02 -9.36 10.95
CA VAL A 31 -1.44 -10.19 9.81
C VAL A 31 -0.84 -11.60 9.94
N ASP A 32 0.44 -11.70 10.29
CA ASP A 32 1.11 -12.98 10.53
C ASP A 32 0.39 -13.79 11.64
N GLN A 33 -0.10 -13.14 12.70
CA GLN A 33 -0.93 -13.78 13.73
C GLN A 33 -2.27 -14.28 13.19
N LEU A 34 -2.95 -13.50 12.34
CA LEU A 34 -4.23 -13.91 11.74
C LEU A 34 -4.04 -15.07 10.76
N ILE A 35 -2.94 -15.10 10.02
CA ILE A 35 -2.55 -16.24 9.17
C ILE A 35 -2.35 -17.49 10.03
N ALA A 36 -1.55 -17.41 11.10
CA ALA A 36 -1.29 -18.52 12.00
C ALA A 36 -2.58 -19.08 12.63
N LYS A 37 -3.56 -18.20 12.90
CA LYS A 37 -4.89 -18.55 13.44
C LYS A 37 -5.90 -18.99 12.36
N ARG A 38 -5.51 -19.11 11.08
CA ARG A 38 -6.39 -19.40 9.93
C ARG A 38 -7.57 -18.41 9.79
N ARG A 39 -7.34 -17.16 10.19
CA ARG A 39 -8.29 -16.03 10.10
C ARG A 39 -7.90 -15.02 9.02
N HIS A 40 -7.05 -15.44 8.09
CA HIS A 40 -6.68 -14.69 6.89
C HIS A 40 -7.23 -15.38 5.64
N VAL A 41 -8.11 -14.69 4.92
CA VAL A 41 -8.72 -15.17 3.67
C VAL A 41 -7.92 -14.62 2.50
N GLU A 42 -7.15 -15.49 1.86
CA GLU A 42 -6.31 -15.10 0.73
C GLU A 42 -7.09 -14.98 -0.58
N SER A 43 -6.83 -13.90 -1.32
CA SER A 43 -7.27 -13.71 -2.69
C SER A 43 -6.09 -13.79 -3.66
N ALA A 44 -6.35 -14.23 -4.90
CA ALA A 44 -5.33 -14.35 -5.94
C ALA A 44 -4.81 -12.98 -6.44
N ASP A 45 -5.67 -11.96 -6.46
CA ASP A 45 -5.36 -10.63 -6.95
C ASP A 45 -6.23 -9.56 -6.25
N PRO A 46 -5.87 -8.27 -6.31
CA PRO A 46 -6.65 -7.21 -5.69
C PRO A 46 -8.10 -7.17 -6.18
N GLY A 47 -8.38 -7.35 -7.47
CA GLY A 47 -9.74 -7.34 -8.00
C GLY A 47 -10.60 -8.45 -7.41
N ALA A 48 -10.05 -9.65 -7.22
CA ALA A 48 -10.71 -10.73 -6.50
C ALA A 48 -10.99 -10.36 -5.03
N LEU A 49 -10.03 -9.74 -4.33
CA LEU A 49 -10.21 -9.25 -2.96
C LEU A 49 -11.42 -8.33 -2.82
N TYR A 50 -11.54 -7.32 -3.70
CA TYR A 50 -12.64 -6.37 -3.66
C TYR A 50 -14.01 -7.02 -3.93
N ARG A 51 -14.10 -7.98 -4.86
CA ARG A 51 -15.35 -8.73 -5.09
C ARG A 51 -15.71 -9.63 -3.90
N MET A 52 -14.71 -10.24 -3.26
CA MET A 52 -14.90 -11.04 -2.06
C MET A 52 -15.28 -10.19 -0.84
N PHE A 53 -14.89 -8.92 -0.78
CA PHE A 53 -15.35 -8.02 0.27
C PHE A 53 -16.81 -7.58 0.03
N ALA A 54 -17.19 -7.34 -1.23
CA ALA A 54 -18.54 -6.94 -1.60
C ALA A 54 -19.61 -8.00 -1.27
N ILE A 55 -19.22 -9.27 -1.21
CA ILE A 55 -20.05 -10.38 -0.74
C ILE A 55 -19.39 -10.87 0.56
N PRO A 56 -19.87 -10.54 1.75
CA PRO A 56 -19.11 -10.51 3.02
C PRO A 56 -18.38 -11.84 3.37
N ARG A 57 -17.25 -12.11 2.69
CA ARG A 57 -16.39 -13.30 2.90
C ARG A 57 -15.39 -13.08 4.02
N PHE A 58 -15.14 -11.83 4.38
CA PHE A 58 -14.28 -11.41 5.48
C PHE A 58 -14.71 -10.03 5.98
N ASP A 59 -14.29 -9.67 7.18
CA ASP A 59 -14.78 -8.49 7.89
C ASP A 59 -13.99 -7.21 7.58
N ALA A 60 -12.70 -7.36 7.24
CA ALA A 60 -11.84 -6.23 6.89
C ALA A 60 -10.72 -6.66 5.93
N PHE A 61 -10.11 -5.69 5.27
CA PHE A 61 -8.84 -5.87 4.56
C PHE A 61 -8.06 -4.55 4.61
N ILE A 62 -6.73 -4.63 4.42
CA ILE A 62 -5.86 -3.45 4.37
C ILE A 62 -5.57 -3.14 2.90
N THR A 63 -5.59 -1.86 2.52
CA THR A 63 -5.35 -1.47 1.13
C THR A 63 -4.69 -0.10 1.03
N ASN A 64 -4.08 0.16 -0.13
CA ASN A 64 -3.59 1.48 -0.49
C ASN A 64 -4.76 2.33 -1.03
N PRO A 65 -4.87 3.63 -0.67
CA PRO A 65 -5.93 4.52 -1.16
C PRO A 65 -6.10 4.53 -2.68
N ILE A 66 -5.01 4.41 -3.45
CA ILE A 66 -5.03 4.37 -4.92
C ILE A 66 -5.78 3.14 -5.42
N LEU A 67 -5.47 1.96 -4.87
CA LEU A 67 -6.14 0.71 -5.25
C LEU A 67 -7.62 0.75 -4.85
N TYR A 68 -7.92 1.29 -3.66
CA TYR A 68 -9.29 1.48 -3.20
C TYR A 68 -10.12 2.29 -4.17
N LEU A 69 -9.66 3.48 -4.54
CA LEU A 69 -10.37 4.37 -5.44
C LEU A 69 -10.53 3.77 -6.84
N TYR A 70 -9.49 3.09 -7.32
CA TYR A 70 -9.53 2.40 -8.60
C TYR A 70 -10.60 1.29 -8.62
N TYR A 71 -10.56 0.36 -7.67
CA TYR A 71 -11.44 -0.81 -7.68
C TYR A 71 -12.88 -0.49 -7.28
N VAL A 72 -13.11 0.42 -6.33
CA VAL A 72 -14.47 0.87 -6.00
C VAL A 72 -15.16 1.47 -7.23
N LYS A 73 -14.44 2.33 -7.98
CA LYS A 73 -14.96 2.91 -9.21
C LYS A 73 -15.16 1.86 -10.31
N GLN A 74 -14.15 1.02 -10.56
CA GLN A 74 -14.18 0.04 -11.65
C GLN A 74 -15.27 -1.02 -11.44
N LEU A 75 -15.44 -1.49 -10.21
CA LEU A 75 -16.36 -2.57 -9.86
C LEU A 75 -17.73 -2.06 -9.38
N LYS A 76 -17.93 -0.73 -9.32
CA LYS A 76 -19.15 -0.08 -8.82
C LYS A 76 -19.56 -0.57 -7.42
N LEU A 77 -18.57 -0.72 -6.53
CA LEU A 77 -18.81 -1.23 -5.19
C LEU A 77 -19.41 -0.13 -4.29
N PRO A 78 -20.27 -0.50 -3.33
CA PRO A 78 -20.69 0.44 -2.30
C PRO A 78 -19.47 0.88 -1.47
N ALA A 79 -19.56 2.08 -0.91
CA ALA A 79 -18.57 2.51 0.07
C ALA A 79 -18.62 1.58 1.30
N PRO A 80 -17.46 1.25 1.91
CA PRO A 80 -17.44 0.50 3.15
C PRO A 80 -18.10 1.31 4.26
N ALA A 81 -18.65 0.62 5.26
CA ALA A 81 -19.26 1.27 6.42
C ALA A 81 -18.25 2.12 7.20
N ARG A 82 -16.96 1.73 7.20
CA ARG A 82 -15.86 2.41 7.88
C ARG A 82 -14.57 2.27 7.09
N VAL A 83 -13.75 3.33 7.12
CA VAL A 83 -12.35 3.32 6.70
C VAL A 83 -11.55 3.83 7.89
N GLU A 84 -10.55 3.06 8.31
CA GLU A 84 -9.77 3.34 9.51
C GLU A 84 -8.28 3.24 9.15
N ASP A 85 -7.49 4.17 9.67
CA ASP A 85 -6.03 4.09 9.65
C ASP A 85 -5.54 3.98 11.09
N TRP A 86 -4.83 2.90 11.38
CA TRP A 86 -4.32 2.59 12.72
C TRP A 86 -2.79 2.53 12.75
N ASP A 87 -2.11 2.74 11.61
CA ASP A 87 -0.65 2.76 11.56
C ASP A 87 -0.12 4.16 11.88
N PRO A 88 0.54 4.36 13.04
CA PRO A 88 1.10 5.66 13.39
C PRO A 88 2.36 6.00 12.57
N GLY A 89 2.95 5.03 11.86
CA GLY A 89 4.17 5.20 11.06
C GLY A 89 3.96 5.97 9.75
N GLY A 90 2.71 6.19 9.35
CA GLY A 90 2.36 6.94 8.15
C GLY A 90 2.60 6.17 6.85
N ALA A 91 2.69 6.90 5.74
CA ALA A 91 2.71 6.32 4.40
C ALA A 91 3.98 5.48 4.15
N THR A 92 3.80 4.23 3.72
CA THR A 92 4.91 3.39 3.25
C THR A 92 5.30 3.80 1.81
N PRO A 93 6.56 4.22 1.56
CA PRO A 93 6.98 4.62 0.23
C PRO A 93 6.91 3.45 -0.75
N SER A 94 6.38 3.72 -1.95
CA SER A 94 6.46 2.81 -3.09
C SER A 94 7.62 3.21 -4.00
N GLY A 95 8.24 2.24 -4.67
CA GLY A 95 9.41 2.49 -5.51
C GLY A 95 9.57 1.51 -6.65
N LEU A 96 10.52 1.80 -7.53
CA LEU A 96 10.89 0.92 -8.64
C LEU A 96 11.71 -0.26 -8.10
N VAL A 97 11.23 -1.48 -8.34
CA VAL A 97 11.96 -2.71 -7.99
C VAL A 97 12.71 -3.21 -9.23
N LEU A 98 14.04 -3.26 -9.14
CA LEU A 98 14.92 -3.69 -10.24
C LEU A 98 15.52 -5.06 -9.95
N GLY A 99 15.45 -5.95 -10.93
CA GLY A 99 16.00 -7.31 -10.82
C GLY A 99 17.54 -7.30 -10.79
N LYS A 100 18.14 -7.87 -9.74
CA LYS A 100 19.60 -7.96 -9.57
C LYS A 100 20.34 -8.69 -10.70
N ARG A 101 19.62 -9.54 -11.46
CA ARG A 101 20.18 -10.26 -12.63
C ARG A 101 20.20 -9.42 -13.91
N SER A 102 19.33 -8.42 -14.00
CA SER A 102 19.13 -7.62 -15.22
C SER A 102 19.74 -6.23 -15.11
N PHE A 103 19.96 -5.73 -13.89
CA PHE A 103 20.51 -4.41 -13.63
C PHE A 103 21.75 -4.50 -12.75
N THR A 104 22.84 -3.91 -13.23
CA THR A 104 24.01 -3.64 -12.40
C THR A 104 23.69 -2.54 -11.37
N LYS A 105 24.50 -2.45 -10.30
CA LYS A 105 24.38 -1.38 -9.30
C LYS A 105 24.42 0.03 -9.95
N ALA A 106 25.29 0.23 -10.94
CA ALA A 106 25.43 1.49 -11.64
C ALA A 106 24.15 1.85 -12.43
N GLN A 107 23.56 0.89 -13.13
CA GLN A 107 22.30 1.11 -13.86
C GLN A 107 21.13 1.39 -12.89
N SER A 108 21.06 0.68 -11.76
CA SER A 108 20.06 0.96 -10.73
C SER A 108 20.20 2.37 -10.16
N ALA A 109 21.43 2.85 -9.96
CA ALA A 109 21.69 4.22 -9.52
C ALA A 109 21.26 5.26 -10.57
N GLN A 110 21.48 5.00 -11.86
CA GLN A 110 21.01 5.85 -12.95
C GLN A 110 19.47 5.97 -12.97
N TRP A 111 18.76 4.86 -12.78
CA TRP A 111 17.30 4.87 -12.63
C TRP A 111 16.85 5.68 -11.42
N GLY A 112 17.53 5.52 -10.27
CA GLY A 112 17.28 6.33 -9.08
C GLY A 112 17.42 7.82 -9.36
N ALA A 113 18.54 8.22 -9.98
CA ALA A 113 18.80 9.61 -10.35
C ALA A 113 17.73 10.19 -11.29
N LEU A 114 17.27 9.41 -12.27
CA LEU A 114 16.19 9.84 -13.17
C LEU A 114 14.88 10.08 -12.41
N ILE A 115 14.48 9.15 -11.54
CA ILE A 115 13.28 9.30 -10.71
C ILE A 115 13.39 10.53 -9.80
N HIS A 116 14.55 10.76 -9.17
CA HIS A 116 14.79 11.96 -8.36
C HIS A 116 14.66 13.25 -9.17
N LYS A 117 15.21 13.29 -10.40
CA LYS A 117 15.05 14.44 -11.31
C LYS A 117 13.58 14.68 -11.64
N MET A 118 12.83 13.62 -11.96
CA MET A 118 11.40 13.70 -12.27
C MET A 118 10.53 14.11 -11.07
N LEU A 119 10.97 13.79 -9.85
CA LEU A 119 10.34 14.28 -8.63
C LEU A 119 10.63 15.77 -8.43
N ALA A 120 11.88 16.18 -8.62
CA ALA A 120 12.33 17.56 -8.44
C ALA A 120 11.71 18.53 -9.46
N ASP A 121 11.59 18.12 -10.72
CA ASP A 121 10.99 18.93 -11.79
C ASP A 121 9.46 18.84 -11.89
N GLY A 122 8.83 18.07 -10.99
CA GLY A 122 7.38 17.89 -10.91
C GLY A 122 6.78 16.99 -11.99
N SER A 123 7.58 16.32 -12.81
CA SER A 123 7.10 15.37 -13.82
C SER A 123 6.26 14.24 -13.21
N ILE A 124 6.69 13.66 -12.08
CA ILE A 124 5.90 12.61 -11.39
C ILE A 124 4.55 13.16 -10.93
N GLN A 125 4.52 14.37 -10.36
CA GLN A 125 3.28 15.00 -9.91
C GLN A 125 2.32 15.26 -11.09
N LYS A 126 2.83 15.69 -12.24
CA LYS A 126 2.01 15.86 -13.45
C LYS A 126 1.40 14.52 -13.91
N ILE A 127 2.19 13.45 -13.87
CA ILE A 127 1.72 12.09 -14.22
C ILE A 127 0.64 11.64 -13.25
N THR A 128 0.87 11.73 -11.94
CA THR A 128 -0.11 11.29 -10.94
C THR A 128 -1.40 12.10 -11.02
N VAL A 129 -1.32 13.43 -11.16
CA VAL A 129 -2.51 14.30 -11.34
C VAL A 129 -3.29 13.97 -12.61
N LYS A 130 -2.60 13.71 -13.73
CA LYS A 130 -3.26 13.32 -14.99
C LYS A 130 -4.10 12.05 -14.85
N HIS A 131 -3.61 11.07 -14.08
CA HIS A 131 -4.26 9.77 -13.98
C HIS A 131 -5.20 9.63 -12.78
N MET A 132 -4.98 10.40 -11.71
CA MET A 132 -5.71 10.27 -10.45
C MET A 132 -6.57 11.50 -10.12
N GLY A 133 -6.47 12.57 -10.90
CA GLY A 133 -7.08 13.86 -10.61
C GLY A 133 -6.23 14.72 -9.69
N ALA A 134 -6.56 16.00 -9.61
CA ALA A 134 -5.76 17.01 -8.91
C ALA A 134 -5.58 16.71 -7.42
N GLU A 135 -6.66 16.31 -6.74
CA GLU A 135 -6.62 16.11 -5.29
C GLU A 135 -5.76 14.90 -4.89
N LEU A 136 -6.04 13.74 -5.50
CA LEU A 136 -5.37 12.49 -5.15
C LEU A 136 -3.96 12.41 -5.75
N GLY A 137 -3.80 12.91 -6.98
CA GLY A 137 -2.50 12.90 -7.66
C GLY A 137 -1.45 13.73 -6.92
N ALA A 138 -1.84 14.87 -6.34
CA ALA A 138 -0.93 15.69 -5.54
C ALA A 138 -0.51 14.97 -4.24
N LYS A 139 -1.44 14.29 -3.55
CA LYS A 139 -1.17 13.55 -2.31
C LYS A 139 -0.39 12.25 -2.52
N ALA A 140 -0.41 11.69 -3.74
CA ALA A 140 0.25 10.43 -4.07
C ALA A 140 1.78 10.54 -4.21
N VAL A 141 2.32 11.76 -4.33
CA VAL A 141 3.77 11.96 -4.49
C VAL A 141 4.43 11.99 -3.11
N TYR A 142 5.11 10.91 -2.76
CA TYR A 142 5.96 10.90 -1.57
C TYR A 142 7.15 11.84 -1.78
N ARG A 143 7.28 12.84 -0.90
CA ARG A 143 8.48 13.66 -0.78
C ARG A 143 9.16 13.24 0.51
N ALA A 144 10.26 12.50 0.38
CA ALA A 144 11.07 12.16 1.54
C ALA A 144 11.43 13.46 2.29
N PRO A 145 11.38 13.48 3.63
CA PRO A 145 12.07 14.54 4.36
C PRO A 145 13.53 14.58 3.90
N ALA A 146 14.12 15.78 3.85
CA ALA A 146 15.52 15.94 3.47
C ALA A 146 16.38 14.95 4.28
N VAL A 147 17.09 14.05 3.60
CA VAL A 147 18.00 13.12 4.26
C VAL A 147 19.09 13.96 4.91
N PRO A 148 19.28 13.90 6.24
CA PRO A 148 20.46 14.52 6.86
C PRO A 148 21.70 13.90 6.22
N GLU A 149 22.64 14.75 5.81
CA GLU A 149 23.85 14.42 5.03
C GLU A 149 24.75 13.33 5.66
N ALA A 150 24.47 12.89 6.88
CA ALA A 150 25.23 11.90 7.63
C ALA A 150 24.95 10.42 7.28
N ALA A 151 24.03 10.10 6.36
CA ALA A 151 23.60 8.72 6.09
C ALA A 151 24.07 8.14 4.74
N VAL A 152 25.10 8.70 4.12
CA VAL A 152 25.79 8.05 2.98
C VAL A 152 26.98 7.26 3.54
N PRO A 153 26.93 5.92 3.57
CA PRO A 153 28.12 5.13 3.87
C PRO A 153 29.14 5.36 2.74
N GLN A 154 30.37 5.71 3.12
CA GLN A 154 31.53 5.78 2.22
C GLN A 154 31.88 4.39 1.67
#